data_AF-W7VSL9-F1
#
_entry.id   AF-W7VSL9-F1
#
_cell.length_a   1.000
_cell.length_b   1.000
_cell.length_c   1.000
_cell.angle_alpha   90.00
_cell.angle_beta   90.00
_cell.angle_gamma   90.00
#
_symmetry.space_group_name_H-M   'P 1'
#
loop_
_entity.id
_entity.type
_entity.pdbx_description
1 polymer ?
#
loop_
_entity_poly.entity_id
_entity_poly.type
_entity_poly.pdbx_seq_one_letter_code
_entity_poly.pdbx_strand_id
1 'polypeptide(L)'
;MANDFLFTSESVSEGHPDKVADQISDAILDAIFAQDPRSRVAAETLTNTGLVVLAGEITTNAHVDYIQVARDTIKRIGYDNTEYGIDYKGCAVLVAYDKQSNDIAQGVDQASDDHLNTGAGDQGLMFGYACDETPELMPAPIYYAHRLVERQAQLRKDGRLPFLRPDAKSQVTMRYVDGKPHSIDTVVLSTQHSPDQSETAKKMKPRSPRPSSKRSSSRCCPRNG
;
A
#
# COMPACT_ATOMS: atom_id res chain seq x y z
N MET A 1 -19.49 -7.20 31.44
CA MET A 1 -18.63 -6.14 32.01
C MET A 1 -18.54 -5.06 30.96
N ALA A 2 -19.07 -3.87 31.24
CA ALA A 2 -18.97 -2.72 30.34
C ALA A 2 -17.54 -2.18 30.40
N ASN A 3 -16.69 -2.67 29.50
CA ASN A 3 -15.36 -2.11 29.31
C ASN A 3 -15.42 -1.25 28.05
N ASP A 4 -15.65 0.05 28.24
CA ASP A 4 -15.47 1.03 27.19
C ASP A 4 -13.98 1.18 26.92
N PHE A 5 -13.57 1.13 25.65
CA PHE A 5 -12.17 1.28 25.27
C PHE A 5 -12.01 2.11 24.01
N LEU A 6 -10.80 2.62 23.80
CA LEU A 6 -10.38 3.24 22.56
C LEU A 6 -9.51 2.24 21.78
N PHE A 7 -9.84 2.05 20.50
CA PHE A 7 -9.06 1.22 19.59
C PHE A 7 -8.64 2.05 18.39
N THR A 8 -7.40 1.86 17.94
CA THR A 8 -6.83 2.63 16.83
C THR A 8 -6.30 1.71 15.76
N SER A 9 -6.59 2.05 14.50
CA SER A 9 -5.95 1.45 13.33
C SER A 9 -5.49 2.54 12.37
N GLU A 10 -4.53 2.20 11.52
CA GLU A 10 -3.97 3.08 10.52
C GLU A 10 -3.92 2.42 9.15
N SER A 11 -3.73 3.24 8.13
CA SER A 11 -3.61 2.82 6.74
C SER A 11 -2.78 3.83 5.96
N VAL A 12 -2.24 3.40 4.83
CA VAL A 12 -1.43 4.22 3.94
C VAL A 12 -1.92 4.07 2.50
N SER A 13 -1.78 5.14 1.72
CA SER A 13 -2.20 5.18 0.32
C SER A 13 -1.32 4.33 -0.58
N GLU A 14 -1.80 4.09 -1.80
CA GLU A 14 -1.02 3.53 -2.92
C GLU A 14 0.31 4.25 -3.21
N GLY A 15 0.48 5.52 -2.80
CA GLY A 15 1.71 6.26 -2.99
C GLY A 15 2.73 6.14 -1.85
N HIS A 16 2.41 5.45 -0.75
CA HIS A 16 3.38 5.22 0.32
C HIS A 16 4.52 4.33 -0.20
N PRO A 17 5.81 4.62 0.06
CA PRO A 17 6.93 3.86 -0.53
C PRO A 17 6.81 2.35 -0.32
N ASP A 18 6.45 1.90 0.88
CA ASP A 18 6.23 0.47 1.14
C ASP A 18 5.10 -0.11 0.27
N LYS A 19 4.01 0.64 0.06
CA LYS A 19 2.93 0.22 -0.84
C LYS A 19 3.27 0.36 -2.32
N VAL A 20 4.22 1.22 -2.69
CA VAL A 20 4.78 1.27 -4.05
C VAL A 20 5.57 -0.02 -4.30
N ALA A 21 6.40 -0.45 -3.34
CA ALA A 21 7.12 -1.72 -3.41
C ALA A 21 6.16 -2.91 -3.56
N ASP A 22 5.17 -3.03 -2.67
CA ASP A 22 4.14 -4.09 -2.73
C ASP A 22 3.48 -4.15 -4.13
N GLN A 23 3.04 -3.00 -4.65
CA GLN A 23 2.37 -2.92 -5.95
C GLN A 23 3.27 -3.26 -7.14
N ILE A 24 4.58 -2.95 -7.06
CA ILE A 24 5.53 -3.33 -8.12
C ILE A 24 5.76 -4.83 -8.09
N SER A 25 5.97 -5.41 -6.90
CA SER A 25 6.10 -6.85 -6.72
C SER A 25 4.89 -7.61 -7.27
N ASP A 26 3.68 -7.19 -6.91
CA ASP A 26 2.43 -7.81 -7.41
C ASP A 26 2.23 -7.57 -8.92
N ALA A 27 2.61 -6.41 -9.45
CA ALA A 27 2.51 -6.17 -10.89
C ALA A 27 3.46 -7.07 -11.71
N ILE A 28 4.62 -7.41 -11.16
CA ILE A 28 5.55 -8.37 -11.75
C ILE A 28 4.97 -9.78 -11.69
N LEU A 29 4.39 -10.17 -10.56
CA LEU A 29 3.65 -11.43 -10.41
C LEU A 29 2.55 -11.55 -11.47
N ASP A 30 1.70 -10.53 -11.61
CA ASP A 30 0.62 -10.48 -12.59
C ASP A 30 1.13 -10.60 -14.03
N ALA A 31 2.20 -9.87 -14.37
CA ALA A 31 2.78 -9.89 -15.71
C ALA A 31 3.35 -11.27 -16.09
N ILE A 32 3.89 -11.99 -15.10
CA ILE A 32 4.39 -13.36 -15.26
C ILE A 32 3.21 -14.32 -15.41
N PHE A 33 2.22 -14.28 -14.50
CA PHE A 33 1.09 -15.21 -14.49
C PHE A 33 0.17 -15.05 -15.71
N ALA A 34 0.14 -13.86 -16.31
CA ALA A 34 -0.56 -13.64 -17.58
C ALA A 34 0.02 -14.46 -18.75
N GLN A 35 1.30 -14.87 -18.68
CA GLN A 35 1.98 -15.64 -19.73
C GLN A 35 2.25 -17.10 -19.32
N ASP A 36 2.63 -17.32 -18.06
CA ASP A 36 2.94 -18.64 -17.51
C ASP A 36 2.30 -18.81 -16.11
N PRO A 37 1.06 -19.32 -16.05
CA PRO A 37 0.31 -19.49 -14.80
C PRO A 37 0.90 -20.49 -13.80
N ARG A 38 1.91 -21.28 -14.21
CA ARG A 38 2.59 -22.26 -13.34
C ARG A 38 3.93 -21.75 -12.82
N SER A 39 4.23 -20.47 -13.05
CA SER A 39 5.45 -19.84 -12.58
C SER A 39 5.51 -19.82 -11.06
N ARG A 40 6.74 -19.80 -10.53
CA ARG A 40 7.02 -19.56 -9.11
C ARG A 40 7.70 -18.21 -8.99
N VAL A 41 7.13 -17.33 -8.17
CA VAL A 41 7.53 -15.92 -8.10
C VAL A 41 7.66 -15.51 -6.64
N ALA A 42 8.88 -15.18 -6.23
CA ALA A 42 9.18 -14.47 -5.00
C ALA A 42 9.82 -13.13 -5.39
N ALA A 43 8.98 -12.14 -5.71
CA ALA A 43 9.41 -10.84 -6.21
C ALA A 43 9.46 -9.81 -5.06
N GLU A 44 10.67 -9.40 -4.69
CA GLU A 44 10.91 -8.36 -3.69
C GLU A 44 11.25 -7.03 -4.37
N THR A 45 10.73 -5.95 -3.82
CA THR A 45 10.98 -4.60 -4.33
C THR A 45 11.49 -3.70 -3.21
N LEU A 46 12.63 -3.05 -3.43
CA LEU A 46 13.11 -1.93 -2.62
C LEU A 46 12.96 -0.64 -3.40
N THR A 47 12.32 0.36 -2.77
CA THR A 47 12.18 1.71 -3.35
C THR A 47 12.90 2.76 -2.51
N ASN A 48 13.61 3.66 -3.18
CA ASN A 48 14.20 4.86 -2.58
C ASN A 48 14.10 6.04 -3.57
N THR A 49 14.53 7.24 -3.18
CA THR A 49 14.57 8.43 -4.04
C THR A 49 15.32 8.12 -5.34
N GLY A 50 14.58 8.11 -6.46
CA GLY A 50 15.13 7.84 -7.79
C GLY A 50 15.64 6.41 -8.03
N LEU A 51 15.37 5.45 -7.14
CA LEU A 51 15.87 4.07 -7.26
C LEU A 51 14.79 3.03 -6.97
N VAL A 52 14.71 2.03 -7.83
CA VAL A 52 13.95 0.79 -7.66
C VAL A 52 14.91 -0.38 -7.80
N VAL A 53 14.95 -1.27 -6.82
CA VAL A 53 15.70 -2.53 -6.89
C VAL A 53 14.70 -3.67 -6.85
N LEU A 54 14.75 -4.51 -7.87
CA LEU A 54 13.95 -5.73 -8.00
C LEU A 54 14.86 -6.91 -7.68
N ALA A 55 14.51 -7.70 -6.69
CA ALA A 55 15.32 -8.82 -6.20
C ALA A 55 14.44 -10.01 -5.81
N GLY A 56 15.04 -11.19 -5.67
CA GLY A 56 14.35 -12.41 -5.28
C GLY A 56 14.48 -13.51 -6.33
N GLU A 57 13.54 -14.44 -6.33
CA GLU A 57 13.66 -15.70 -7.05
C GLU A 57 12.46 -15.91 -7.98
N ILE A 58 12.72 -16.10 -9.28
CA ILE A 58 11.69 -16.30 -10.29
C ILE A 58 12.01 -17.50 -11.16
N THR A 59 11.07 -18.44 -11.24
CA THR A 59 11.10 -19.59 -12.15
C THR A 59 9.89 -19.50 -13.07
N THR A 60 10.12 -19.16 -14.34
CA THR A 60 9.07 -18.91 -15.34
C THR A 60 9.57 -19.12 -16.77
N ASN A 61 8.66 -19.40 -17.70
CA ASN A 61 8.85 -19.31 -19.15
C ASN A 61 8.36 -17.99 -19.75
N ALA A 62 7.78 -17.11 -18.93
CA ALA A 62 7.29 -15.80 -19.34
C ALA A 62 8.44 -14.89 -19.78
N HIS A 63 8.19 -14.06 -20.81
CA HIS A 63 9.12 -13.04 -21.26
C HIS A 63 8.57 -11.68 -20.84
N VAL A 64 8.99 -11.21 -19.67
CA VAL A 64 8.49 -9.97 -19.04
C VAL A 64 9.58 -8.90 -19.05
N ASP A 65 9.24 -7.70 -19.49
CA ASP A 65 10.06 -6.51 -19.29
C ASP A 65 9.80 -5.93 -17.90
N TYR A 66 10.56 -6.40 -16.91
CA TYR A 66 10.42 -5.98 -15.51
C TYR A 66 10.62 -4.48 -15.31
N ILE A 67 11.49 -3.85 -16.11
CA ILE A 67 11.75 -2.41 -16.02
C ILE A 67 10.49 -1.66 -16.44
N GLN A 68 9.89 -2.05 -17.57
CA GLN A 68 8.67 -1.41 -18.05
C GLN A 68 7.50 -1.61 -17.08
N VAL A 69 7.32 -2.82 -16.54
CA VAL A 69 6.28 -3.10 -15.53
C VAL A 69 6.42 -2.22 -14.28
N ALA A 70 7.64 -2.06 -13.76
CA ALA A 70 7.90 -1.18 -12.62
C ALA A 70 7.57 0.28 -12.95
N ARG A 71 7.99 0.78 -14.12
CA ARG A 71 7.72 2.15 -14.57
C ARG A 71 6.22 2.42 -14.76
N ASP A 72 5.50 1.49 -15.39
CA ASP A 72 4.06 1.63 -15.59
C ASP A 72 3.28 1.62 -14.27
N THR A 73 3.75 0.82 -13.30
CA THR A 73 3.19 0.80 -11.95
C THR A 73 3.40 2.13 -11.22
N ILE A 74 4.61 2.69 -11.24
CA ILE A 74 4.93 4.00 -10.65
C ILE A 74 4.09 5.11 -11.31
N LYS A 75 3.94 5.06 -12.63
CA LYS A 75 3.11 5.99 -13.40
C LYS A 75 1.63 5.89 -12.99
N ARG A 76 1.09 4.67 -12.85
CA ARG A 76 -0.31 4.41 -12.44
C ARG A 76 -0.61 4.95 -11.03
N ILE A 77 0.36 4.87 -10.13
CA ILE A 77 0.28 5.44 -8.77
C ILE A 77 0.23 6.98 -8.83
N GLY A 78 0.86 7.58 -9.83
CA GLY A 78 0.86 9.03 -10.07
C GLY A 78 2.18 9.73 -9.71
N TYR A 79 3.28 8.99 -9.74
CA TYR A 79 4.63 9.52 -9.60
C TYR A 79 5.21 9.86 -10.98
N ASP A 80 4.88 11.04 -11.50
CA ASP A 80 5.21 11.52 -12.85
C ASP A 80 6.04 12.82 -12.87
N ASN A 81 6.49 13.26 -11.69
CA ASN A 81 7.27 14.47 -11.49
C ASN A 81 8.41 14.18 -10.51
N THR A 82 9.65 14.52 -10.88
CA THR A 82 10.85 14.31 -10.08
C THR A 82 10.76 14.98 -8.70
N GLU A 83 10.01 16.08 -8.56
CA GLU A 83 9.76 16.77 -7.29
C GLU A 83 8.95 15.94 -6.27
N TYR A 84 8.34 14.84 -6.69
CA TYR A 84 7.56 13.98 -5.79
C TYR A 84 8.44 12.94 -5.06
N GLY A 85 9.73 12.88 -5.39
CA GLY A 85 10.75 12.01 -4.79
C GLY A 85 11.10 10.81 -5.65
N ILE A 86 10.13 10.27 -6.40
CA ILE A 86 10.33 9.24 -7.42
C ILE A 86 9.54 9.63 -8.68
N ASP A 87 10.11 9.35 -9.84
CA ASP A 87 9.51 9.62 -11.15
C ASP A 87 9.70 8.40 -12.05
N TYR A 88 8.62 7.91 -12.66
CA TYR A 88 8.66 6.74 -13.54
C TYR A 88 9.58 6.91 -14.75
N LYS A 89 9.86 8.15 -15.20
CA LYS A 89 10.78 8.39 -16.33
C LYS A 89 12.23 8.39 -15.88
N GLY A 90 12.53 9.10 -14.79
CA GLY A 90 13.89 9.34 -14.33
C GLY A 90 14.47 8.29 -13.38
N CYS A 91 13.65 7.43 -12.74
CA CYS A 91 14.17 6.49 -11.75
C CYS A 91 15.07 5.42 -12.39
N ALA A 92 16.15 5.07 -11.68
CA ALA A 92 16.95 3.89 -11.95
C ALA A 92 16.17 2.64 -11.54
N VAL A 93 16.16 1.62 -12.39
CA VAL A 93 15.56 0.32 -12.09
C VAL A 93 16.65 -0.73 -12.23
N LEU A 94 17.02 -1.35 -11.11
CA LEU A 94 18.01 -2.42 -11.05
C LEU A 94 17.28 -3.75 -10.93
N VAL A 95 17.60 -4.69 -11.82
CA VAL A 95 17.00 -6.03 -11.84
C VAL A 95 18.06 -7.03 -11.39
N ALA A 96 17.76 -7.71 -10.28
CA ALA A 96 18.63 -8.68 -9.62
C ALA A 96 17.84 -9.94 -9.22
N TYR A 97 16.99 -10.44 -10.13
CA TYR A 97 16.32 -11.73 -9.97
C TYR A 97 17.26 -12.89 -10.29
N ASP A 98 17.21 -13.93 -9.49
CA ASP A 98 17.85 -15.22 -9.77
C ASP A 98 16.78 -16.32 -9.95
N LYS A 99 17.20 -17.51 -10.39
CA LYS A 99 16.33 -18.69 -10.41
C LYS A 99 16.11 -19.22 -8.99
N GLN A 100 14.95 -19.82 -8.74
CA GLN A 100 14.69 -20.48 -7.45
C GLN A 100 15.72 -21.58 -7.17
N SER A 101 16.14 -21.72 -5.90
CA SER A 101 17.05 -22.79 -5.48
C SER A 101 16.50 -24.18 -5.79
N ASN A 102 17.35 -25.06 -6.33
CA ASN A 102 16.99 -26.45 -6.64
C ASN A 102 16.55 -27.24 -5.39
N ASP A 103 17.07 -26.91 -4.21
CA ASP A 103 16.73 -27.60 -2.96
C ASP A 103 15.30 -27.28 -2.51
N ILE A 104 14.88 -26.02 -2.70
CA ILE A 104 13.48 -25.57 -2.47
C ILE A 104 12.58 -26.17 -3.56
N ALA A 105 13.05 -26.17 -4.81
CA ALA A 105 12.27 -26.68 -5.92
C ALA A 105 11.88 -28.14 -5.72
N GLN A 106 12.84 -29.00 -5.35
CA GLN A 106 12.63 -30.44 -5.10
C GLN A 106 11.64 -30.72 -3.96
N GLY A 107 11.69 -29.93 -2.88
CA GLY A 107 10.79 -30.09 -1.74
C GLY A 107 9.32 -29.80 -2.06
N VAL A 108 9.07 -28.94 -3.06
CA VAL A 108 7.72 -28.55 -3.50
C VAL A 108 7.27 -29.35 -4.74
N ASP A 109 8.18 -29.71 -5.65
CA ASP A 109 7.84 -30.41 -6.91
C ASP A 109 7.45 -31.89 -6.72
N GLN A 110 8.07 -32.60 -5.76
CA GLN A 110 7.71 -34.02 -5.48
C GLN A 110 6.28 -34.18 -4.95
N ALA A 111 5.66 -33.08 -4.58
CA ALA A 111 4.31 -33.00 -4.08
C ALA A 111 3.26 -32.63 -5.16
N SER A 112 3.68 -32.46 -6.42
CA SER A 112 2.86 -31.85 -7.49
C SER A 112 2.02 -32.81 -8.33
N ASP A 113 2.21 -34.13 -8.23
CA ASP A 113 1.39 -35.11 -8.97
C ASP A 113 -0.03 -35.30 -8.38
N ASP A 114 -0.27 -34.77 -7.17
CA ASP A 114 -1.58 -34.69 -6.54
C ASP A 114 -1.75 -33.31 -5.90
N HIS A 115 -2.79 -32.58 -6.29
CA HIS A 115 -3.11 -31.25 -5.74
C HIS A 115 -3.33 -31.28 -4.21
N LEU A 116 -3.65 -32.44 -3.64
CA LEU A 116 -3.79 -32.63 -2.20
C LEU A 116 -2.45 -32.81 -1.48
N ASN A 117 -1.36 -33.08 -2.20
CA ASN A 117 -0.05 -33.35 -1.61
C ASN A 117 0.91 -32.17 -1.67
N THR A 118 0.60 -31.09 -2.42
CA THR A 118 1.46 -29.90 -2.55
C THR A 118 1.86 -29.36 -1.17
N GLY A 119 3.15 -29.50 -0.83
CA GLY A 119 3.70 -29.03 0.44
C GLY A 119 3.71 -27.51 0.54
N ALA A 120 3.71 -27.00 1.77
CA ALA A 120 3.88 -25.57 2.01
C ALA A 120 5.23 -25.08 1.48
N GLY A 121 5.27 -23.88 0.88
CA GLY A 121 6.51 -23.29 0.35
C GLY A 121 7.49 -22.85 1.43
N ASP A 122 7.00 -22.59 2.66
CA ASP A 122 7.79 -22.34 3.85
C ASP A 122 6.96 -22.67 5.11
N GLN A 123 7.60 -22.76 6.27
CA GLN A 123 6.94 -22.84 7.57
C GLN A 123 6.24 -21.52 7.90
N GLY A 124 5.04 -21.58 8.50
CA GLY A 124 4.29 -20.37 8.83
C GLY A 124 3.10 -20.61 9.74
N LEU A 125 2.56 -19.50 10.28
CA LEU A 125 1.33 -19.48 11.07
C LEU A 125 0.41 -18.41 10.47
N MET A 126 -0.86 -18.74 10.27
CA MET A 126 -1.83 -17.87 9.62
C MET A 126 -3.04 -17.63 10.53
N PHE A 127 -3.54 -16.40 10.56
CA PHE A 127 -4.78 -16.03 11.27
C PHE A 127 -5.79 -15.47 10.28
N GLY A 128 -7.02 -15.95 10.35
CA GLY A 128 -8.18 -15.33 9.71
C GLY A 128 -9.05 -14.64 10.77
N TYR A 129 -9.59 -13.47 10.43
CA TYR A 129 -10.49 -12.72 11.31
C TYR A 129 -11.67 -12.14 10.52
N ALA A 130 -12.85 -12.14 11.12
CA ALA A 130 -14.05 -11.49 10.60
C ALA A 130 -14.93 -11.02 11.77
N CYS A 131 -15.62 -9.89 11.61
CA CYS A 131 -16.61 -9.39 12.57
C CYS A 131 -17.72 -8.63 11.84
N ASP A 132 -18.90 -8.50 12.45
CA ASP A 132 -20.09 -7.89 11.84
C ASP A 132 -20.16 -6.35 12.02
N GLU A 133 -19.02 -5.71 12.34
CA GLU A 133 -18.94 -4.27 12.57
C GLU A 133 -19.14 -3.44 11.28
N THR A 134 -18.86 -4.02 10.12
CA THR A 134 -19.01 -3.40 8.79
C THR A 134 -19.63 -4.38 7.79
N PRO A 135 -20.22 -3.89 6.68
CA PRO A 135 -20.76 -4.76 5.62
C PRO A 135 -19.75 -5.73 5.02
N GLU A 136 -18.46 -5.37 5.01
CA GLU A 136 -17.34 -6.15 4.48
C GLU A 136 -16.75 -7.12 5.50
N LEU A 137 -17.40 -7.27 6.66
CA LEU A 137 -17.03 -8.16 7.76
C LEU A 137 -15.64 -7.87 8.38
N MET A 138 -15.26 -6.59 8.44
CA MET A 138 -13.96 -6.12 8.92
C MET A 138 -14.10 -5.21 10.15
N PRO A 139 -13.07 -5.13 11.02
CA PRO A 139 -13.10 -4.17 12.13
C PRO A 139 -13.28 -2.74 11.63
N ALA A 140 -14.18 -1.99 12.26
CA ALA A 140 -14.52 -0.64 11.82
C ALA A 140 -13.31 0.33 11.75
N PRO A 141 -12.35 0.33 12.70
CA PRO A 141 -11.20 1.24 12.67
C PRO A 141 -10.33 1.09 11.42
N ILE A 142 -9.96 -0.14 11.05
CA ILE A 142 -9.12 -0.41 9.87
C ILE A 142 -9.91 -0.16 8.59
N TYR A 143 -11.20 -0.51 8.56
CA TYR A 143 -12.09 -0.21 7.44
C TYR A 143 -12.10 1.29 7.12
N TYR A 144 -12.37 2.14 8.12
CA TYR A 144 -12.42 3.59 7.90
C TYR A 144 -11.05 4.19 7.57
N ALA A 145 -9.96 3.67 8.14
CA ALA A 145 -8.61 4.10 7.76
C ALA A 145 -8.35 3.84 6.26
N HIS A 146 -8.63 2.62 5.76
CA HIS A 146 -8.51 2.33 4.31
C HIS A 146 -9.38 3.26 3.46
N ARG A 147 -10.65 3.46 3.82
CA ARG A 147 -11.58 4.32 3.06
C ARG A 147 -11.10 5.78 2.98
N LEU A 148 -10.39 6.28 3.99
CA LEU A 148 -9.83 7.64 3.97
C LEU A 148 -8.73 7.80 2.93
N VAL A 149 -7.74 6.90 2.91
CA VAL A 149 -6.63 6.96 1.93
C VAL A 149 -7.10 6.60 0.52
N GLU A 150 -8.05 5.69 0.38
CA GLU A 150 -8.69 5.39 -0.91
C GLU A 150 -9.42 6.61 -1.46
N ARG A 151 -10.19 7.30 -0.62
CA ARG A 151 -10.90 8.51 -1.03
C ARG A 151 -9.94 9.64 -1.40
N GLN A 152 -8.82 9.77 -0.68
CA GLN A 152 -7.75 10.71 -1.04
C GLN A 152 -7.21 10.42 -2.44
N ALA A 153 -6.92 9.15 -2.76
CA ALA A 153 -6.40 8.75 -4.05
C ALA A 153 -7.40 9.02 -5.19
N GLN A 154 -8.69 8.74 -4.97
CA GLN A 154 -9.75 9.06 -5.93
C GLN A 154 -9.82 10.56 -6.24
N LEU A 155 -9.84 11.42 -5.21
CA LEU A 155 -9.93 12.87 -5.37
C LEU A 155 -8.69 13.49 -6.02
N ARG A 156 -7.53 12.84 -5.88
CA ARG A 156 -6.31 13.19 -6.59
C ARG A 156 -6.40 12.79 -8.06
N LYS A 157 -6.73 11.53 -8.35
CA LYS A 157 -6.78 10.96 -9.71
C LYS A 157 -7.89 11.56 -10.57
N ASP A 158 -9.03 11.93 -9.98
CA ASP A 158 -10.13 12.59 -10.69
C ASP A 158 -9.93 14.11 -10.88
N GLY A 159 -8.85 14.67 -10.33
CA GLY A 159 -8.48 16.08 -10.48
C GLY A 159 -9.28 17.07 -9.63
N ARG A 160 -10.18 16.61 -8.74
CA ARG A 160 -10.96 17.50 -7.86
C ARG A 160 -10.11 18.22 -6.83
N LEU A 161 -9.01 17.60 -6.41
CA LEU A 161 -8.01 18.18 -5.51
C LEU A 161 -6.62 18.03 -6.15
N PRO A 162 -6.30 18.84 -7.18
CA PRO A 162 -5.10 18.66 -8.02
C PRO A 162 -3.80 18.96 -7.26
N PHE A 163 -3.88 19.56 -6.08
CA PHE A 163 -2.74 19.81 -5.21
C PHE A 163 -2.30 18.56 -4.41
N LEU A 164 -3.11 17.50 -4.36
CA LEU A 164 -2.76 16.27 -3.66
C LEU A 164 -1.68 15.50 -4.40
N ARG A 165 -0.71 14.97 -3.66
CA ARG A 165 0.32 14.08 -4.18
C ARG A 165 0.07 12.63 -3.71
N PRO A 166 0.78 11.62 -4.27
CA PRO A 166 0.44 10.22 -4.04
C PRO A 166 0.56 9.73 -2.59
N ASP A 167 1.56 10.18 -1.81
CA ASP A 167 1.82 9.68 -0.45
C ASP A 167 0.83 10.26 0.58
N ALA A 168 0.08 9.39 1.26
CA ALA A 168 -0.81 9.71 2.36
C ALA A 168 -0.90 8.60 3.41
N LYS A 169 -1.19 9.00 4.65
CA LYS A 169 -1.37 8.16 5.83
C LYS A 169 -2.63 8.57 6.57
N SER A 170 -3.42 7.61 7.01
CA SER A 170 -4.61 7.84 7.83
C SER A 170 -4.53 7.04 9.12
N GLN A 171 -5.10 7.58 10.18
CA GLN A 171 -5.27 6.90 11.45
C GLN A 171 -6.65 7.24 12.02
N VAL A 172 -7.37 6.23 12.48
CA VAL A 172 -8.72 6.36 13.06
C VAL A 172 -8.73 5.70 14.43
N THR A 173 -9.07 6.48 15.45
CA THR A 173 -9.34 6.01 16.81
C THR A 173 -10.83 5.99 17.04
N MET A 174 -11.38 4.83 17.38
CA MET A 174 -12.80 4.64 17.68
C MET A 174 -13.01 4.30 19.15
N ARG A 175 -14.09 4.84 19.71
CA ARG A 175 -14.63 4.41 20.99
C ARG A 175 -15.52 3.21 20.79
N TYR A 176 -15.25 2.17 21.56
CA TYR A 176 -16.08 0.98 21.70
C TYR A 176 -16.83 1.05 23.02
N VAL A 177 -18.11 0.68 22.98
CA VAL A 177 -19.00 0.56 24.15
C VAL A 177 -19.63 -0.81 24.07
N ASP A 178 -19.55 -1.60 25.15
CA ASP A 178 -20.04 -2.99 25.20
C ASP A 178 -19.53 -3.85 24.03
N GLY A 179 -18.26 -3.66 23.66
CA GLY A 179 -17.61 -4.41 22.58
C GLY A 179 -18.07 -4.02 21.16
N LYS A 180 -18.87 -2.96 21.00
CA LYS A 180 -19.35 -2.49 19.69
C LYS A 180 -18.79 -1.12 19.34
N PRO A 181 -18.50 -0.84 18.05
CA PRO A 181 -18.12 0.50 17.61
C PRO A 181 -19.24 1.50 17.91
N HIS A 182 -18.94 2.54 18.68
CA HIS A 182 -19.93 3.55 19.08
C HIS A 182 -19.71 4.88 18.35
N SER A 183 -18.49 5.41 18.38
CA SER A 183 -18.19 6.72 17.78
C SER A 183 -16.70 6.88 17.44
N ILE A 184 -16.41 7.64 16.38
CA ILE A 184 -15.03 8.07 16.09
C ILE A 184 -14.60 9.14 17.10
N ASP A 185 -13.50 8.88 17.80
CA ASP A 185 -12.88 9.80 18.75
C ASP A 185 -11.91 10.76 18.04
N THR A 186 -10.95 10.20 17.30
CA THR A 186 -9.87 10.97 16.65
C THR A 186 -9.64 10.49 15.22
N VAL A 187 -9.41 11.45 14.30
CA VAL A 187 -9.00 11.19 12.92
C VAL A 187 -7.75 11.99 12.59
N VAL A 188 -6.74 11.30 12.07
CA VAL A 188 -5.53 11.92 11.50
C VAL A 188 -5.45 11.55 10.02
N LEU A 189 -5.24 12.55 9.17
CA LEU A 189 -4.89 12.37 7.77
C LEU A 189 -3.66 13.23 7.50
N SER A 190 -2.55 12.57 7.15
CA SER A 190 -1.34 13.21 6.64
C SER A 190 -1.28 12.93 5.15
N THR A 191 -1.11 13.95 4.32
CA THR A 191 -1.01 13.78 2.88
C THR A 191 0.06 14.71 2.32
N GLN A 192 0.86 14.19 1.42
CA GLN A 192 1.77 14.96 0.62
C GLN A 192 0.95 15.87 -0.31
N HIS A 193 1.38 17.12 -0.45
CA HIS A 193 0.65 18.12 -1.22
C HIS A 193 1.62 19.13 -1.83
N SER A 194 1.11 19.91 -2.78
CA SER A 194 1.84 21.02 -3.38
C SER A 194 2.16 22.12 -2.35
N PRO A 195 3.35 22.75 -2.40
CA PRO A 195 3.80 23.74 -1.40
C PRO A 195 2.87 24.94 -1.21
N ASP A 196 2.07 25.29 -2.22
CA ASP A 196 1.09 26.38 -2.16
C ASP A 196 -0.04 26.13 -1.15
N GLN A 197 -0.25 24.88 -0.72
CA GLN A 197 -1.22 24.52 0.31
C GLN A 197 -0.65 24.55 1.73
N SER A 198 0.62 24.91 1.90
CA SER A 198 1.25 25.09 3.22
C SER A 198 1.12 26.53 3.70
N GLU A 199 0.64 26.72 4.93
CA GLU A 199 0.66 27.99 5.67
C GLU A 199 2.04 28.21 6.32
N THR A 200 2.61 27.12 6.85
CA THR A 200 4.01 27.03 7.32
C THR A 200 4.57 25.66 6.94
N ALA A 201 5.86 25.42 7.13
CA ALA A 201 6.47 24.11 6.87
C ALA A 201 5.76 22.93 7.57
N LYS A 202 5.03 23.17 8.67
CA LYS A 202 4.34 22.14 9.46
C LYS A 202 2.81 22.26 9.47
N LYS A 203 2.24 23.27 8.82
CA LYS A 203 0.80 23.58 8.90
C LYS A 203 0.23 23.78 7.51
N MET A 204 -0.77 22.97 7.15
CA MET A 204 -1.53 23.13 5.93
C MET A 204 -2.53 24.29 6.07
N LYS A 205 -2.80 25.02 4.99
CA LYS A 205 -3.77 26.11 4.97
C LYS A 205 -5.18 25.57 5.29
N PRO A 206 -5.94 26.22 6.18
CA PRO A 206 -7.32 25.83 6.43
C PRO A 206 -8.14 26.14 5.17
N ARG A 207 -8.88 25.15 4.66
CA ARG A 207 -10.00 25.42 3.75
C ARG A 207 -11.16 25.94 4.62
N SER A 208 -11.77 27.06 4.24
CA SER A 208 -12.71 27.84 5.08
C SER A 208 -13.90 27.02 5.67
N PRO A 209 -14.59 27.55 6.70
CA PRO A 209 -15.11 26.77 7.81
C PRO A 209 -16.44 26.08 7.50
N ARG A 210 -16.53 24.79 7.81
CA ARG A 210 -17.79 24.22 8.28
C ARG A 210 -17.70 24.05 9.80
N PRO A 211 -18.69 24.56 10.57
CA PRO A 211 -18.70 24.38 12.00
C PRO A 211 -19.28 22.99 12.30
N SER A 212 -18.46 22.06 12.79
CA SER A 212 -18.95 20.98 13.66
C SER A 212 -17.78 20.20 14.25
N SER A 213 -17.48 20.52 15.52
CA SER A 213 -17.00 19.60 16.56
C SER A 213 -16.42 18.25 16.11
N LYS A 214 -15.12 18.21 15.86
CA LYS A 214 -14.24 17.02 16.04
C LYS A 214 -12.80 17.50 15.85
N ARG A 215 -11.87 17.04 16.71
CA ARG A 215 -10.45 17.36 16.60
C ARG A 215 -9.84 16.64 15.39
N SER A 216 -10.09 17.15 14.19
CA SER A 216 -9.37 16.74 12.99
C SER A 216 -8.04 17.49 12.96
N SER A 217 -6.92 16.79 13.15
CA SER A 217 -5.60 17.39 12.96
C SER A 217 -5.04 16.97 11.60
N SER A 218 -4.94 17.92 10.67
CA SER A 218 -4.19 17.76 9.43
C SER A 218 -2.74 18.15 9.67
N ARG A 219 -1.80 17.20 9.56
CA ARG A 219 -0.36 17.49 9.67
C ARG A 219 0.27 17.46 8.29
N CYS A 220 1.18 18.40 8.04
CA CYS A 220 1.97 18.47 6.83
C CYS A 220 3.16 17.48 6.95
N CYS A 221 3.41 16.68 5.92
CA CYS A 221 4.64 15.89 5.77
C CYS A 221 5.55 16.62 4.77
N PRO A 222 6.38 17.59 5.19
CA PRO A 222 7.39 18.15 4.31
C PRO A 222 8.51 17.11 4.15
N ARG A 223 8.62 16.48 2.97
CA ARG A 223 9.91 15.90 2.57
C ARG A 223 10.75 17.05 2.00
N ASN A 224 11.44 17.77 2.88
CA ASN A 224 12.54 18.65 2.51
C ASN A 224 13.84 18.00 3.01
N GLY A 225 14.73 17.65 2.07
CA GLY A 225 16.05 17.09 2.34
C GLY A 225 16.29 15.84 1.52
#